data_AF-A0A016UQ12-F1
#
_entry.id   AF-A0A016UQ12-F1
#
_cell.length_a   1.000
_cell.length_b   1.000
_cell.length_c   1.000
_cell.angle_alpha   90.00
_cell.angle_beta   90.00
_cell.angle_gamma   90.00
#
_symmetry.space_group_name_H-M   'P 1'
#
loop_
_entity.id
_entity.type
_entity.pdbx_description
1 polymer ?
#
loop_
_entity_poly.entity_id
_entity_poly.type
_entity_poly.pdbx_seq_one_letter_code
_entity_poly.pdbx_strand_id
1 'polypeptide(L)'
;MLQSRNLGRRVPNQGKPPILPPSKKVLYHVVHVPWQSPEDVKELLWRRHVYNNAVISLKEVFRQEIQQAEAAGKGLEAMKEEEDEELNRLIAENDRINKEKAEARAIREQAEWKKTQLEILSEIEDALQKQQKMAKEASEEVRAAIERSRNFVDKANLEARIVDALENPTVYDFAIDRQGRKYYDPRPVKYQEGVPTRQKGRLFDRTLGVAQSTSGEEEQGEREVTKASGA
;
A
#
# COMPACT_ATOMS: atom_id res chain seq x y z
N MET A 1 10.68 43.99 -23.45
CA MET A 1 11.56 43.08 -24.23
C MET A 1 12.28 43.88 -25.30
N LEU A 2 13.54 44.24 -25.08
CA LEU A 2 14.36 44.95 -26.08
C LEU A 2 14.87 43.93 -27.10
N GLN A 3 14.34 43.97 -28.32
CA GLN A 3 14.86 43.18 -29.45
C GLN A 3 16.20 43.77 -29.88
N SER A 4 17.29 43.04 -29.61
CA SER A 4 18.60 43.35 -30.17
C SER A 4 18.56 43.16 -31.68
N ARG A 5 18.71 44.26 -32.44
CA ARG A 5 18.84 44.22 -33.89
C ARG A 5 20.22 43.63 -34.20
N ASN A 6 20.28 42.32 -34.43
CA ASN A 6 21.47 41.66 -34.94
C ASN A 6 21.78 42.18 -36.35
N LEU A 7 22.58 43.25 -36.43
CA LEU A 7 23.23 43.73 -37.66
C LEU A 7 24.37 42.76 -38.05
N GLY A 8 24.06 41.47 -38.14
CA GLY A 8 25.01 40.47 -38.62
C GLY A 8 25.29 40.71 -40.10
N ARG A 9 26.55 40.96 -40.46
CA ARG A 9 26.97 40.95 -41.87
C ARG A 9 26.69 39.55 -42.43
N ARG A 10 25.77 39.43 -43.40
CA ARG A 10 25.53 38.17 -44.11
C ARG A 10 26.85 37.70 -44.72
N VAL A 11 27.18 36.43 -44.54
CA VAL A 11 28.35 35.81 -45.17
C VAL A 11 28.18 35.97 -46.68
N PRO A 12 29.16 36.53 -47.41
CA PRO A 12 29.05 36.65 -48.86
C PRO A 12 28.89 35.26 -49.47
N ASN A 13 28.12 35.16 -50.55
CA ASN A 13 27.92 33.89 -51.25
C ASN A 13 29.28 33.29 -51.63
N GLN A 14 29.49 32.04 -51.25
CA GLN A 14 30.72 31.32 -51.57
C GLN A 14 30.88 31.28 -53.09
N GLY A 15 32.05 31.70 -53.56
CA GLY A 15 32.39 31.69 -54.99
C GLY A 15 32.46 30.27 -55.56
N LYS A 16 32.76 30.13 -56.85
CA LYS A 16 32.96 28.82 -57.47
C LYS A 16 34.16 28.11 -56.80
N PRO A 17 34.05 26.83 -56.42
CA PRO A 17 35.17 26.08 -55.87
C PRO A 17 36.31 25.95 -56.90
N PRO A 18 37.59 25.91 -56.46
CA PRO A 18 38.76 25.87 -57.36
C PRO A 18 38.81 24.68 -58.33
N ILE A 19 38.04 23.62 -58.06
CA ILE A 19 37.97 22.38 -58.85
C ILE A 19 37.23 22.60 -60.18
N LEU A 20 36.36 23.61 -60.27
CA LEU A 20 35.57 23.86 -61.46
C LEU A 20 36.36 24.70 -62.48
N PRO A 21 36.40 24.30 -63.77
CA PRO A 21 37.01 25.12 -64.79
C PRO A 21 36.26 26.45 -64.93
N PRO A 22 36.95 27.55 -65.29
CA PRO A 22 36.29 28.81 -65.58
C PRO A 22 35.32 28.65 -66.76
N SER A 23 34.26 29.47 -66.77
CA SER A 23 33.30 29.46 -67.87
C SER A 23 33.99 29.89 -69.17
N LYS A 24 33.57 29.31 -70.31
CA LYS A 24 34.05 29.68 -71.66
C LYS A 24 33.99 31.20 -71.93
N LYS A 25 33.01 31.90 -71.34
CA LYS A 25 32.88 33.37 -71.44
C LYS A 25 33.99 34.12 -70.69
N VAL A 26 34.41 33.62 -69.52
CA VAL A 26 35.43 34.25 -68.66
C VAL A 26 36.83 33.84 -69.09
N LEU A 27 37.00 32.62 -69.64
CA LEU A 27 38.28 32.04 -70.05
C LEU A 27 39.10 32.96 -70.97
N TYR A 28 38.43 33.71 -71.85
CA TYR A 28 39.06 34.65 -72.79
C TYR A 28 38.74 36.12 -72.50
N HIS A 29 38.05 36.42 -71.40
CA HIS A 29 37.68 37.80 -71.06
C HIS A 29 38.82 38.46 -70.30
N VAL A 30 39.47 39.43 -70.94
CA VAL A 30 40.46 40.29 -70.29
C VAL A 30 39.75 41.50 -69.68
N VAL A 31 39.96 41.72 -68.39
CA VAL A 31 39.44 42.90 -67.69
C VAL A 31 40.27 44.10 -68.12
N HIS A 32 39.68 44.97 -68.93
CA HIS A 32 40.29 46.24 -69.29
C HIS A 32 39.97 47.28 -68.21
N VAL A 33 40.96 47.59 -67.39
CA VAL A 33 40.84 48.66 -66.39
C VAL A 33 40.84 50.00 -67.14
N PRO A 34 39.88 50.90 -66.87
CA PRO A 34 39.88 52.21 -67.49
C PRO A 34 41.15 52.97 -67.11
N TRP A 35 41.75 53.66 -68.08
CA TRP A 35 42.90 54.51 -67.82
C TRP A 35 42.49 55.68 -66.91
N GLN A 36 43.30 55.95 -65.90
CA GLN A 36 43.12 57.04 -64.95
C GLN A 36 44.30 57.99 -65.06
N SER A 37 44.06 59.27 -64.80
CA SER A 37 45.15 60.24 -64.79
C SER A 37 46.14 59.91 -63.65
N PRO A 38 47.45 60.12 -63.84
CA PRO A 38 48.44 59.87 -62.78
C PRO A 38 48.23 60.73 -61.53
N GLU A 39 47.66 61.92 -61.69
CA GLU A 39 47.36 62.85 -60.60
C GLU A 39 46.24 62.32 -59.70
N ASP A 40 45.13 61.88 -60.29
CA ASP A 40 43.99 61.30 -59.56
C ASP A 40 44.42 60.05 -58.78
N VAL A 41 45.23 59.18 -59.38
CA VAL A 41 45.71 57.95 -58.73
C VAL A 41 46.59 58.29 -57.52
N LYS A 42 47.48 59.28 -57.66
CA LYS A 42 48.35 59.72 -56.56
C LYS A 42 47.52 60.28 -55.40
N GLU A 43 46.53 61.10 -55.70
CA GLU A 43 45.64 61.65 -54.69
C GLU A 43 44.80 60.57 -54.01
N LEU A 44 44.22 59.64 -54.78
CA LEU A 44 43.41 58.54 -54.25
C LEU A 44 44.21 57.65 -53.30
N LEU A 45 45.45 57.32 -53.68
CA LEU A 45 46.36 56.54 -52.84
C LEU A 45 46.70 57.28 -51.54
N TRP A 46 46.98 58.57 -51.62
CA TRP A 46 47.25 59.39 -50.44
C TRP A 46 46.04 59.48 -49.50
N ARG A 47 44.85 59.79 -50.05
CA ARG A 47 43.59 59.84 -49.28
C ARG A 47 43.29 58.50 -48.60
N ARG A 48 43.46 57.38 -49.33
CA ARG A 48 43.28 56.03 -48.79
C ARG A 48 44.25 55.76 -47.64
N HIS A 49 45.52 56.13 -47.80
CA HIS A 49 46.53 55.96 -46.77
C HIS A 49 46.20 56.76 -45.51
N VAL A 50 45.87 58.04 -45.66
CA VAL A 50 45.50 58.93 -44.54
C VAL A 50 44.26 58.41 -43.81
N TYR A 51 43.20 58.04 -44.55
CA TYR A 51 41.98 57.48 -43.97
C TYR A 51 42.23 56.18 -43.22
N ASN A 52 42.95 55.22 -43.83
CA ASN A 52 43.22 53.94 -43.19
C ASN A 52 44.03 54.11 -41.91
N ASN A 53 45.02 54.99 -41.91
CA ASN A 53 45.80 55.29 -40.71
C ASN A 53 44.89 55.83 -39.59
N ALA A 54 44.01 56.79 -39.89
CA ALA A 54 43.08 57.33 -38.90
C ALA A 54 42.13 56.26 -38.33
N VAL A 55 41.57 55.39 -39.19
CA VAL A 55 40.68 54.30 -38.76
C VAL A 55 41.42 53.25 -37.91
N ILE A 56 42.65 52.91 -38.28
CA ILE A 56 43.49 51.98 -37.51
C ILE A 56 43.79 52.57 -36.13
N SER A 57 44.17 53.86 -36.05
CA SER A 57 44.38 54.54 -34.78
C SER A 57 43.14 54.55 -33.90
N LEU A 58 41.97 54.85 -34.47
CA LEU A 58 40.70 54.83 -33.72
C LEU A 58 40.36 53.42 -33.18
N LYS A 59 40.60 52.39 -33.99
CA LYS A 59 40.39 50.99 -33.59
C LYS A 59 41.28 50.60 -32.41
N GLU A 60 42.51 51.12 -32.36
CA GLU A 60 43.43 50.84 -31.26
C GLU A 60 42.96 51.50 -29.95
N VAL A 61 42.47 52.74 -30.01
CA VAL A 61 41.88 53.43 -28.85
C VAL A 61 40.72 52.61 -28.27
N PHE A 62 39.77 52.17 -29.12
CA PHE A 62 38.66 51.34 -28.64
C PHE A 62 39.10 49.99 -28.08
N ARG A 63 40.17 49.38 -28.62
CA ARG A 63 40.73 48.15 -28.04
C ARG A 63 41.27 48.40 -26.64
N GLN A 64 41.97 49.52 -26.45
CA GLN A 64 42.51 49.89 -25.14
C GLN A 64 41.40 50.19 -24.13
N GLU A 65 40.33 50.87 -24.52
CA GLU A 65 39.16 51.11 -23.66
C GLU A 65 38.49 49.81 -23.22
N ILE A 66 38.32 48.85 -24.13
CA ILE A 66 37.77 47.52 -23.79
C ILE A 66 38.69 46.79 -22.81
N GLN A 67 39.99 46.78 -23.07
CA GLN A 67 40.96 46.16 -22.15
C GLN A 67 41.00 46.84 -20.78
N GLN A 68 40.86 48.16 -20.74
CA GLN A 68 40.78 48.91 -19.49
C GLN A 68 39.47 48.63 -18.75
N ALA A 69 38.35 48.48 -19.45
CA ALA A 69 37.08 48.10 -18.85
C ALA A 69 37.12 46.66 -18.29
N GLU A 70 37.71 45.72 -19.02
CA GLU A 70 37.96 44.36 -18.56
C GLU A 70 38.90 44.35 -17.33
N ALA A 71 39.98 45.12 -17.36
CA ALA A 71 40.92 45.25 -16.24
C ALA A 71 40.33 46.03 -15.05
N ALA A 72 39.38 46.94 -15.26
CA ALA A 72 38.62 47.62 -14.23
C ALA A 72 37.54 46.71 -13.61
N GLY A 73 37.20 45.60 -14.28
CA GLY A 73 36.40 44.50 -13.76
C GLY A 73 36.97 43.84 -12.49
N LYS A 74 38.15 44.26 -12.00
CA LYS A 74 38.67 43.93 -10.66
C LYS A 74 37.72 44.26 -9.51
N GLY A 75 36.77 45.19 -9.70
CA GLY A 75 35.68 45.41 -8.75
C GLY A 75 34.72 44.22 -8.61
N LEU A 76 34.56 43.40 -9.66
CA LEU A 76 33.78 42.15 -9.58
C LEU A 76 34.47 41.09 -8.73
N GLU A 77 35.80 41.08 -8.65
CA GLU A 77 36.51 40.10 -7.81
C GLU A 77 36.22 40.34 -6.33
N ALA A 78 36.29 41.60 -5.88
CA ALA A 78 35.92 41.97 -4.51
C ALA A 78 34.43 41.70 -4.22
N MET A 79 33.54 42.00 -5.16
CA MET A 79 32.11 41.68 -5.02
C MET A 79 31.87 40.17 -4.93
N LYS A 80 32.62 39.38 -5.70
CA LYS A 80 32.53 37.92 -5.67
C LYS A 80 33.05 37.34 -4.35
N GLU A 81 34.11 37.89 -3.79
CA GLU A 81 34.61 37.49 -2.47
C GLU A 81 33.55 37.76 -1.38
N GLU A 82 32.89 38.93 -1.42
CA GLU A 82 31.79 39.24 -0.52
C GLU A 82 30.59 38.29 -0.69
N GLU A 83 30.23 37.95 -1.93
CA GLU A 83 29.17 36.97 -2.25
C GLU A 83 29.51 35.56 -1.73
N ASP A 84 30.76 35.12 -1.93
CA ASP A 84 31.24 33.81 -1.46
C ASP A 84 31.25 33.75 0.08
N GLU A 85 31.62 34.83 0.76
CA GLU A 85 31.53 34.93 2.22
C GLU A 85 30.08 34.87 2.72
N GLU A 86 29.16 35.60 2.09
CA GLU A 86 27.74 35.56 2.44
C GLU A 86 27.18 34.14 2.26
N LEU A 87 27.48 33.51 1.12
CA LEU A 87 27.06 32.14 0.82
C LEU A 87 27.56 31.16 1.89
N ASN A 88 28.83 31.27 2.29
CA ASN A 88 29.41 30.41 3.32
C ASN A 88 28.70 30.58 4.68
N ARG A 89 28.33 31.82 5.05
CA ARG A 89 27.57 32.10 6.28
C ARG A 89 26.17 31.46 6.23
N LEU A 90 25.48 31.56 5.09
CA LEU A 90 24.15 30.97 4.91
C LEU A 90 24.19 29.44 4.95
N ILE A 91 25.22 28.82 4.36
CA ILE A 91 25.42 27.37 4.42
C ILE A 91 25.64 26.92 5.86
N ALA A 92 26.50 27.61 6.61
CA ALA A 92 26.76 27.27 8.01
C ALA A 92 25.49 27.36 8.89
N GLU A 93 24.66 28.36 8.68
CA GLU A 93 23.37 28.50 9.38
C GLU A 93 22.39 27.39 8.97
N ASN A 94 22.34 27.04 7.68
CA ASN A 94 21.51 25.93 7.19
C ASN A 94 21.91 24.60 7.83
N ASP A 95 23.21 24.33 7.91
CA ASP A 95 23.76 23.13 8.54
C ASP A 95 23.41 23.06 10.02
N ARG A 96 23.44 24.19 10.74
CA ARG A 96 23.03 24.26 12.15
C ARG A 96 21.54 23.89 12.30
N ILE A 97 20.66 24.52 11.51
CA ILE A 97 19.22 24.23 11.54
C ILE A 97 18.93 22.78 11.16
N ASN A 98 19.67 22.22 10.19
CA ASN A 98 19.51 20.84 9.79
C ASN A 98 19.90 19.86 10.90
N LYS A 99 20.96 20.15 11.66
CA LYS A 99 21.37 19.36 12.84
C LYS A 99 20.28 19.37 13.91
N GLU A 100 19.77 20.54 14.27
CA GLU A 100 18.68 20.68 15.26
C GLU A 100 17.42 19.89 14.82
N LYS A 101 17.05 19.97 13.53
CA LYS A 101 15.93 19.20 12.98
C LYS A 101 16.20 17.70 12.95
N ALA A 102 17.43 17.28 12.70
CA ALA A 102 17.82 15.87 12.72
C ALA A 102 17.71 15.29 14.13
N GLU A 103 18.16 16.02 15.15
CA GLU A 103 18.02 15.64 16.56
C GLU A 103 16.54 15.53 16.96
N ALA A 104 15.73 16.52 16.61
CA ALA A 104 14.29 16.48 16.87
C ALA A 104 13.58 15.31 16.15
N ARG A 105 14.04 14.95 14.94
CA ARG A 105 13.54 13.78 14.21
C ARG A 105 13.92 12.48 14.92
N ALA A 106 15.18 12.34 15.35
CA ALA A 106 15.65 11.16 16.06
C ALA A 106 14.87 10.91 17.36
N ILE A 107 14.55 11.97 18.11
CA ILE A 107 13.71 11.87 19.33
C ILE A 107 12.31 11.35 18.99
N ARG A 108 11.71 11.85 17.91
CA ARG A 108 10.37 11.42 17.45
C ARG A 108 10.38 9.97 17.00
N GLU A 109 11.36 9.58 16.17
CA GLU A 109 11.52 8.22 15.68
C GLU A 109 11.73 7.24 16.84
N GLN A 110 12.50 7.61 17.87
CA GLN A 110 12.65 6.80 19.08
C GLN A 110 11.33 6.62 19.84
N ALA A 111 10.50 7.66 19.92
CA ALA A 111 9.19 7.58 20.57
C ALA A 111 8.21 6.71 19.77
N GLU A 112 8.17 6.89 18.46
CA GLU A 112 7.37 6.06 17.55
C GLU A 112 7.81 4.59 17.60
N TRP A 113 9.13 4.35 17.59
CA TRP A 113 9.69 3.01 17.72
C TRP A 113 9.24 2.32 19.01
N LYS A 114 9.33 3.01 20.16
CA LYS A 114 8.85 2.47 21.44
C LYS A 114 7.35 2.15 21.40
N LYS A 115 6.55 3.01 20.77
CA LYS A 115 5.10 2.77 20.60
C LYS A 115 4.85 1.52 19.74
N THR A 116 5.53 1.39 18.62
CA THR A 116 5.41 0.20 17.76
C THR A 116 5.85 -1.08 18.48
N GLN A 117 6.90 -1.02 19.31
CA GLN A 117 7.32 -2.16 20.11
C GLN A 117 6.24 -2.60 21.10
N LEU A 118 5.56 -1.65 21.76
CA LEU A 118 4.46 -1.95 22.68
C LEU A 118 3.26 -2.57 21.94
N GLU A 119 2.91 -2.04 20.77
CA GLU A 119 1.83 -2.59 19.93
C GLU A 119 2.14 -4.03 19.50
N ILE A 120 3.37 -4.29 19.02
CA ILE A 120 3.81 -5.64 18.63
C ILE A 120 3.75 -6.61 19.83
N LEU A 121 4.20 -6.18 21.02
CA LEU A 121 4.12 -7.03 22.21
C LEU A 121 2.67 -7.37 22.58
N SER A 122 1.77 -6.38 22.52
CA SER A 122 0.34 -6.60 22.76
C SER A 122 -0.26 -7.59 21.76
N GLU A 123 0.08 -7.47 20.47
CA GLU A 123 -0.40 -8.39 19.44
C GLU A 123 0.10 -9.82 19.66
N ILE A 124 1.37 -9.97 20.08
CA ILE A 124 1.96 -11.28 20.41
C ILE A 124 1.24 -11.90 21.61
N GLU A 125 0.98 -11.11 22.65
CA GLU A 125 0.24 -11.58 23.84
C GLU A 125 -1.17 -12.05 23.48
N ASP A 126 -1.90 -11.27 22.69
CA ASP A 126 -3.25 -11.62 22.22
C ASP A 126 -3.24 -12.89 21.35
N ALA A 127 -2.25 -13.02 20.46
CA ALA A 127 -2.09 -14.21 19.63
C ALA A 127 -1.80 -15.45 20.49
N LEU A 128 -0.92 -15.32 21.49
CA LEU A 128 -0.59 -16.41 22.41
C LEU A 128 -1.80 -16.83 23.24
N GLN A 129 -2.59 -15.88 23.75
CA GLN A 129 -3.82 -16.17 24.48
C GLN A 129 -4.83 -16.92 23.63
N LYS A 130 -5.03 -16.49 22.37
CA LYS A 130 -5.92 -17.19 21.43
C LYS A 130 -5.44 -18.62 21.17
N GLN A 131 -4.15 -18.81 20.92
CA GLN A 131 -3.58 -20.14 20.71
C GLN A 131 -3.73 -21.03 21.95
N GLN A 132 -3.50 -20.50 23.16
CA GLN A 132 -3.69 -21.25 24.40
C GLN A 132 -5.15 -21.64 24.59
N LYS A 133 -6.10 -20.75 24.30
CA LYS A 133 -7.54 -21.05 24.38
C LYS A 133 -7.92 -22.17 23.41
N MET A 134 -7.51 -22.06 22.14
CA MET A 134 -7.75 -23.09 21.14
C MET A 134 -7.12 -24.43 21.53
N ALA A 135 -5.90 -24.43 22.06
CA ALA A 135 -5.23 -25.65 22.51
C ALA A 135 -5.96 -26.31 23.70
N LYS A 136 -6.50 -25.52 24.63
CA LYS A 136 -7.33 -26.02 25.74
C LYS A 136 -8.62 -26.64 25.23
N GLU A 137 -9.37 -25.94 24.38
CA GLU A 137 -10.62 -26.43 23.79
C GLU A 137 -10.40 -27.73 23.00
N ALA A 138 -9.35 -27.78 22.17
CA ALA A 138 -8.99 -28.99 21.42
C ALA A 138 -8.60 -30.15 22.35
N SER A 139 -7.87 -29.87 23.44
CA SER A 139 -7.49 -30.89 24.43
C SER A 139 -8.71 -31.44 25.18
N GLU A 140 -9.66 -30.58 25.53
CA GLU A 140 -10.93 -30.96 26.15
C GLU A 140 -11.78 -31.82 25.22
N GLU A 141 -11.86 -31.45 23.93
CA GLU A 141 -12.57 -32.23 22.91
C GLU A 141 -11.97 -33.63 22.75
N VAL A 142 -10.63 -33.72 22.65
CA VAL A 142 -9.92 -35.01 22.56
C VAL A 142 -10.18 -35.84 23.81
N ARG A 143 -10.14 -35.24 25.01
CA ARG A 143 -10.44 -35.95 26.26
C ARG A 143 -11.88 -36.48 26.29
N ALA A 144 -12.85 -35.68 25.90
CA ALA A 144 -14.25 -36.09 25.79
C ALA A 144 -14.44 -37.20 24.73
N ALA A 145 -13.67 -37.17 23.64
CA ALA A 145 -13.68 -38.22 22.62
C ALA A 145 -13.11 -39.54 23.16
N ILE A 146 -12.02 -39.51 23.94
CA ILE A 146 -11.44 -40.68 24.61
C ILE A 146 -12.42 -41.27 25.63
N GLU A 147 -13.14 -40.43 26.38
CA GLU A 147 -14.18 -40.90 27.30
C GLU A 147 -15.35 -41.57 26.56
N ARG A 148 -15.79 -40.98 25.44
CA ARG A 148 -16.80 -41.58 24.55
C ARG A 148 -16.34 -42.88 23.89
N SER A 149 -15.06 -42.99 23.52
CA SER A 149 -14.55 -44.17 22.82
C SER A 149 -14.58 -45.44 23.67
N ARG A 150 -14.57 -45.31 25.00
CA ARG A 150 -14.77 -46.44 25.92
C ARG A 150 -16.12 -47.14 25.73
N ASN A 151 -17.12 -46.43 25.21
CA ASN A 151 -18.45 -46.98 24.96
C ASN A 151 -18.61 -47.54 23.54
N PHE A 152 -17.56 -47.55 22.71
CA PHE A 152 -17.63 -48.09 21.35
C PHE A 152 -17.71 -49.61 21.32
N VAL A 153 -18.28 -50.12 20.24
CA VAL A 153 -18.49 -51.55 20.02
C VAL A 153 -17.26 -52.13 19.31
N ASP A 154 -16.57 -53.03 20.00
CA ASP A 154 -15.44 -53.81 19.51
C ASP A 154 -15.89 -55.24 19.15
N LYS A 155 -15.07 -55.96 18.37
CA LYS A 155 -15.35 -57.37 18.01
C LYS A 155 -15.59 -58.28 19.22
N ALA A 156 -14.96 -57.97 20.35
CA ALA A 156 -15.10 -58.74 21.58
C ALA A 156 -16.40 -58.44 22.36
N ASN A 157 -16.93 -57.21 22.27
CA ASN A 157 -18.13 -56.79 23.02
C ASN A 157 -19.41 -56.78 22.17
N LEU A 158 -19.30 -57.12 20.88
CA LEU A 158 -20.37 -57.03 19.89
C LEU A 158 -21.64 -57.80 20.27
N GLU A 159 -21.52 -59.09 20.55
CA GLU A 159 -22.67 -59.96 20.89
C GLU A 159 -23.41 -59.46 22.13
N ALA A 160 -22.67 -59.07 23.17
CA ALA A 160 -23.24 -58.54 24.41
C ALA A 160 -24.02 -57.23 24.17
N ARG A 161 -23.49 -56.34 23.32
CA ARG A 161 -24.16 -55.09 22.97
C ARG A 161 -25.39 -55.28 22.09
N ILE A 162 -25.41 -56.29 21.21
CA ILE A 162 -26.59 -56.64 20.41
C ILE A 162 -27.74 -57.09 21.32
N VAL A 163 -27.46 -57.96 22.30
CA VAL A 163 -28.48 -58.42 23.25
C VAL A 163 -29.02 -57.27 24.09
N ASP A 164 -28.13 -56.44 24.66
CA ASP A 164 -28.51 -55.25 25.44
C ASP A 164 -29.41 -54.30 24.63
N ALA A 165 -29.06 -54.02 23.37
CA ALA A 165 -29.87 -53.18 22.49
C ALA A 165 -31.24 -53.80 22.14
N LEU A 166 -31.33 -55.13 22.03
CA LEU A 166 -32.60 -55.84 21.82
C LEU A 166 -33.47 -55.92 23.07
N GLU A 167 -32.86 -55.84 24.27
CA GLU A 167 -33.55 -55.85 25.55
C GLU A 167 -34.03 -54.45 25.96
N ASN A 168 -33.24 -53.42 25.65
CA ASN A 168 -33.48 -52.03 26.05
C ASN A 168 -33.71 -51.11 24.83
N PRO A 169 -34.90 -51.17 24.19
CA PRO A 169 -35.24 -50.26 23.09
C PRO A 169 -35.31 -48.80 23.56
N THR A 170 -34.58 -47.91 22.89
CA THR A 170 -34.59 -46.46 23.15
C THR A 170 -35.48 -45.73 22.15
N VAL A 171 -36.33 -44.82 22.65
CA VAL A 171 -37.21 -43.96 21.83
C VAL A 171 -36.68 -42.54 21.89
N TYR A 172 -36.43 -41.96 20.72
CA TYR A 172 -35.99 -40.57 20.58
C TYR A 172 -37.14 -39.61 20.25
N ASP A 173 -38.36 -40.13 20.14
CA ASP A 173 -39.54 -39.33 19.80
C ASP A 173 -39.92 -38.44 20.99
N PHE A 174 -40.10 -37.15 20.70
CA PHE A 174 -40.62 -36.17 21.65
C PHE A 174 -41.42 -35.10 20.90
N ALA A 175 -42.51 -34.64 21.52
CA ALA A 175 -43.29 -33.51 21.02
C ALA A 175 -42.81 -32.21 21.66
N ILE A 176 -42.88 -31.09 20.93
CA ILE A 176 -42.54 -29.76 21.43
C ILE A 176 -43.79 -28.88 21.37
N ASP A 177 -44.12 -28.24 22.49
CA ASP A 177 -45.23 -27.28 22.58
C ASP A 177 -44.82 -25.89 22.04
N ARG A 178 -45.78 -25.00 21.81
CA ARG A 178 -45.55 -23.63 21.34
C ARG A 178 -44.69 -22.79 22.32
N GLN A 179 -44.61 -23.17 23.59
CA GLN A 179 -43.68 -22.56 24.56
C GLN A 179 -42.31 -23.28 24.66
N GLY A 180 -42.02 -24.23 23.75
CA GLY A 180 -40.72 -24.92 23.68
C GLY A 180 -40.52 -26.03 24.72
N ARG A 181 -41.57 -26.42 25.45
CA ARG A 181 -41.51 -27.54 26.41
C ARG A 181 -41.55 -28.88 25.67
N LYS A 182 -40.64 -29.79 26.03
CA LYS A 182 -40.53 -31.12 25.43
C LYS A 182 -41.35 -32.15 26.22
N TYR A 183 -42.15 -32.94 25.52
CA TYR A 183 -42.92 -34.06 26.06
C TYR A 183 -42.38 -35.35 25.47
N TYR A 184 -41.93 -36.28 26.33
CA TYR A 184 -41.34 -37.54 25.92
C TYR A 184 -42.33 -38.68 26.12
N ASP A 185 -42.30 -39.65 25.21
CA ASP A 185 -43.06 -40.88 25.35
C ASP A 185 -42.45 -41.80 26.42
N PRO A 186 -43.27 -42.62 27.11
CA PRO A 186 -42.77 -43.55 28.12
C PRO A 186 -41.88 -44.63 27.49
N ARG A 187 -40.92 -45.16 28.27
CA ARG A 187 -39.98 -46.19 27.77
C ARG A 187 -40.75 -47.45 27.33
N PRO A 188 -40.51 -47.96 26.12
CA PRO A 188 -41.17 -49.18 25.64
C PRO A 188 -40.70 -50.40 26.44
N VAL A 189 -41.66 -51.26 26.81
CA VAL A 189 -41.41 -52.51 27.55
C VAL A 189 -41.44 -53.68 26.56
N LYS A 190 -40.41 -54.54 26.56
CA LYS A 190 -40.26 -55.65 25.60
C LYS A 190 -41.31 -56.75 25.77
N TYR A 191 -41.67 -57.06 27.02
CA TYR A 191 -42.71 -58.03 27.35
C TYR A 191 -43.87 -57.30 28.03
N GLN A 192 -45.10 -57.56 27.58
CA GLN A 192 -46.29 -57.14 28.32
C GLN A 192 -46.45 -58.07 29.52
N GLU A 193 -46.29 -57.56 30.74
CA GLU A 193 -46.64 -58.31 31.94
C GLU A 193 -48.18 -58.45 32.01
N GLY A 194 -48.70 -59.68 31.87
CA GLY A 194 -50.13 -59.98 31.93
C GLY A 194 -50.61 -61.03 30.92
N VAL A 195 -51.87 -61.45 31.05
CA VAL A 195 -52.50 -62.43 30.14
C VAL A 195 -52.63 -61.81 28.74
N PRO A 196 -52.13 -62.45 27.66
CA PRO A 196 -52.15 -61.88 26.32
C PRO A 196 -53.58 -61.51 25.88
N THR A 197 -53.83 -60.22 25.65
CA THR A 197 -55.08 -59.79 25.05
C THR A 197 -55.08 -60.19 23.58
N ARG A 198 -56.15 -60.89 23.18
CA ARG A 198 -56.42 -61.41 21.84
C ARG A 198 -56.06 -60.38 20.76
N GLN A 199 -55.13 -60.72 19.86
CA GLN A 199 -54.57 -59.84 18.82
C GLN A 199 -55.64 -59.00 18.12
N LYS A 200 -55.62 -57.69 18.36
CA LYS A 200 -56.22 -56.67 17.48
C LYS A 200 -55.13 -55.67 17.10
N GLY A 201 -54.53 -55.85 15.93
CA GLY A 201 -53.69 -54.84 15.26
C GLY A 201 -52.40 -54.44 15.99
N ARG A 202 -51.57 -53.64 15.30
CA ARG A 202 -50.38 -53.02 15.90
C ARG A 202 -50.84 -51.93 16.86
N LEU A 203 -50.42 -52.00 18.12
CA LEU A 203 -50.89 -51.13 19.21
C LEU A 203 -50.40 -49.68 19.15
N PHE A 204 -49.54 -49.32 18.19
CA PHE A 204 -48.92 -47.98 18.13
C PHE A 204 -49.73 -46.95 17.35
N ASP A 205 -50.81 -47.35 16.69
CA ASP A 205 -51.81 -46.42 16.15
C ASP A 205 -52.84 -46.07 17.24
N ARG A 206 -52.39 -45.36 18.28
CA ARG A 206 -53.33 -44.57 19.08
C ARG A 206 -53.58 -43.27 18.30
N THR A 207 -54.34 -43.38 17.20
CA THR A 207 -54.91 -42.18 16.56
C THR A 207 -55.60 -41.38 17.65
N LEU A 208 -55.22 -40.11 17.79
CA LEU A 208 -55.74 -39.16 18.78
C LEU A 208 -57.28 -39.23 18.82
N GLY A 209 -57.77 -40.07 19.72
CA GLY A 209 -59.19 -40.27 19.96
C GLY A 209 -59.67 -39.19 20.89
N VAL A 210 -60.53 -38.33 20.34
CA VAL A 210 -61.53 -37.52 21.04
C VAL A 210 -61.87 -38.11 22.41
N ALA A 211 -61.77 -37.27 23.44
CA ALA A 211 -62.13 -37.61 24.81
C ALA A 211 -63.58 -38.13 24.87
N GLN A 212 -63.77 -39.38 25.27
CA GLN A 212 -65.03 -39.81 25.86
C GLN A 212 -64.91 -39.61 27.36
N SER A 213 -65.65 -38.62 27.84
CA SER A 213 -65.95 -38.42 29.25
C SER A 213 -66.77 -39.60 29.77
N THR A 214 -66.21 -40.34 30.73
CA THR A 214 -67.02 -41.12 31.66
C THR A 214 -66.64 -40.71 33.08
N SER A 215 -67.59 -40.02 33.68
CA SER A 215 -67.73 -39.67 35.09
C SER A 215 -67.61 -40.87 36.04
N GLY A 216 -67.01 -40.65 37.21
CA GLY A 216 -67.11 -41.54 38.37
C GLY A 216 -65.97 -41.33 39.37
N GLU A 217 -66.23 -40.51 40.39
CA GLU A 217 -65.88 -40.61 41.83
C GLU A 217 -64.93 -41.76 42.25
N GLU A 218 -63.98 -41.67 43.19
CA GLU A 218 -63.79 -40.81 44.38
C GLU A 218 -62.40 -41.13 45.01
N GLU A 219 -61.86 -40.19 45.80
CA GLU A 219 -60.97 -40.36 46.98
C GLU A 219 -59.57 -41.03 46.81
N GLN A 220 -58.45 -40.65 47.43
CA GLN A 220 -58.13 -39.96 48.68
C GLN A 220 -56.58 -39.72 48.74
N GLY A 221 -56.11 -38.67 49.45
CA GLY A 221 -54.77 -38.55 50.07
C GLY A 221 -53.57 -38.28 49.12
N GLU A 222 -52.51 -37.54 49.44
CA GLU A 222 -52.00 -36.91 50.65
C GLU A 222 -51.03 -35.78 50.26
N ARG A 223 -50.78 -34.88 51.21
CA ARG A 223 -49.86 -33.74 51.15
C ARG A 223 -48.40 -34.20 51.00
N GLU A 224 -47.56 -33.39 50.35
CA GLU A 224 -46.38 -32.85 51.04
C GLU A 224 -45.81 -31.60 50.36
N VAL A 225 -45.64 -30.58 51.21
CA VAL A 225 -44.90 -29.35 50.96
C VAL A 225 -43.46 -29.61 51.37
N THR A 226 -42.49 -29.35 50.49
CA THR A 226 -41.15 -28.93 50.95
C THR A 226 -40.62 -27.77 50.12
N LYS A 227 -40.42 -26.65 50.83
CA LYS A 227 -39.53 -25.55 50.48
C LYS A 227 -38.07 -26.02 50.63
N ALA A 228 -37.21 -25.57 49.74
CA ALA A 228 -35.81 -25.20 49.98
C ALA A 228 -35.39 -24.30 48.79
N SER A 229 -35.15 -22.99 48.88
CA SER A 229 -34.13 -22.22 49.59
C SER A 229 -32.68 -22.73 49.39
N GLY A 230 -31.89 -21.95 48.64
CA GLY A 230 -30.47 -21.74 48.94
C GLY A 230 -29.47 -22.20 47.88
N ALA A 231 -29.07 -21.27 47.00
CA ALA A 231 -27.70 -20.79 46.75
C ALA A 231 -27.63 -20.06 45.41
#